data_AF-A0A2V7U5Y5-F1
#
_entry.id   AF-A0A2V7U5Y5-F1
#
_cell.length_a   1.000
_cell.length_b   1.000
_cell.length_c   1.000
_cell.angle_alpha   90.00
_cell.angle_beta   90.00
_cell.angle_gamma   90.00
#
_symmetry.space_group_name_H-M   'P 1'
#
loop_
_entity.id
_entity.type
_entity.pdbx_description
1 polymer ?
#
loop_
_entity_poly.entity_id
_entity_poly.type
_entity_poly.pdbx_seq_one_letter_code
_entity_poly.pdbx_strand_id
1 'polypeptide(L)' 'MASLAVFAPGTTSNLGPGFDCLGVAFTGLGDTVRAARVDRPGVRVVSVSDERIPTDPLRNTAALA' A
#
# COMPACT_ATOMS: atom_id res chain seq x y z
N MET A 1 -17.43 14.28 0.11
CA MET A 1 -16.57 13.28 -0.58
C MET A 1 -16.54 12.02 0.24
N ALA A 2 -16.86 10.87 -0.36
CA ALA A 2 -16.69 9.59 0.30
C ALA A 2 -15.18 9.26 0.37
N SER A 3 -14.70 8.88 1.57
CA SER A 3 -13.33 8.43 1.78
C SER A 3 -13.30 7.17 2.64
N LEU A 4 -12.36 6.29 2.39
CA LEU A 4 -12.11 5.08 3.17
C LEU A 4 -10.63 4.99 3.53
N ALA A 5 -10.33 4.41 4.69
CA ALA A 5 -9.00 3.99 5.06
C ALA A 5 -9.00 2.46 5.24
N VAL A 6 -7.95 1.82 4.73
CA VAL A 6 -7.76 0.37 4.83
C VAL A 6 -6.35 0.09 5.35
N PHE A 7 -6.25 -0.82 6.31
CA PHE A 7 -4.99 -1.31 6.86
C PHE A 7 -4.58 -2.62 6.17
N ALA A 8 -3.32 -2.73 5.80
CA ALA A 8 -2.69 -3.95 5.30
C ALA A 8 -1.53 -4.34 6.22
N PRO A 9 -1.51 -5.58 6.77
CA PRO A 9 -0.44 -6.00 7.68
C PRO A 9 0.88 -6.18 6.94
N GLY A 10 1.99 -5.88 7.62
CA GLY A 10 3.31 -6.29 7.20
C GLY A 10 3.42 -7.82 7.24
N THR A 11 4.22 -8.38 6.34
CA THR A 11 4.41 -9.83 6.22
C THR A 11 5.89 -10.19 6.26
N THR A 12 6.16 -11.46 6.55
CA THR A 12 7.43 -12.10 6.26
C THR A 12 7.20 -13.26 5.31
N SER A 13 8.20 -13.58 4.48
CA SER A 13 8.15 -14.66 3.49
C SER A 13 9.30 -15.65 3.68
N ASN A 14 9.27 -16.73 2.89
CA ASN A 14 10.30 -17.77 2.74
C ASN A 14 10.46 -18.71 3.95
N LEU A 15 10.36 -18.23 5.20
CA LEU A 15 10.31 -19.04 6.43
C LEU A 15 11.23 -20.29 6.42
N GLY A 16 12.52 -20.09 6.12
CA GLY A 16 13.51 -21.16 6.04
C GLY A 16 13.36 -22.00 4.75
N PRO A 17 13.01 -23.31 4.83
CA PRO A 17 12.87 -24.16 3.65
C PRO A 17 11.69 -23.79 2.75
N GLY A 18 10.83 -22.85 3.15
CA GLY A 18 9.64 -22.42 2.42
C GLY A 18 9.89 -21.32 1.38
N PHE A 19 11.09 -21.22 0.82
CA PHE A 19 11.46 -20.21 -0.18
C PHE A 19 10.40 -20.15 -1.30
N ASP A 20 9.91 -18.94 -1.58
CA ASP A 20 8.85 -18.63 -2.54
C ASP A 20 7.50 -19.36 -2.34
N CYS A 21 7.29 -20.05 -1.21
CA CYS A 21 6.09 -20.86 -0.98
C CYS A 21 5.34 -20.49 0.32
N LEU A 22 6.03 -19.96 1.33
CA LEU A 22 5.44 -19.66 2.63
C LEU A 22 5.53 -18.16 2.97
N GLY A 23 4.48 -17.66 3.63
CA GLY A 23 4.46 -16.32 4.20
C GLY A 23 3.45 -16.19 5.35
N VAL A 24 3.72 -15.25 6.26
CA VAL A 24 2.89 -15.00 7.46
C VAL A 24 2.72 -13.49 7.64
N ALA A 25 1.50 -13.07 7.96
CA ALA A 25 1.18 -11.69 8.30
C ALA A 25 1.39 -11.42 9.80
N PHE A 26 1.93 -10.25 10.11
CA PHE A 26 2.08 -9.77 11.48
C PHE A 26 0.81 -9.06 11.95
N THR A 27 0.50 -9.21 13.23
CA THR A 27 -0.54 -8.40 13.87
C THR A 27 0.04 -7.05 14.30
N GLY A 28 -0.71 -5.97 14.08
CA GLY A 28 -0.37 -4.62 14.58
C GLY A 28 0.70 -3.84 13.79
N LEU A 29 1.53 -4.50 12.98
CA LEU A 29 2.49 -3.83 12.08
C LEU A 29 1.97 -3.87 10.65
N GLY A 30 2.09 -2.77 9.92
CA GLY A 30 1.63 -2.65 8.54
C GLY A 30 1.40 -1.20 8.13
N ASP A 31 0.83 -1.03 6.93
CA ASP A 31 0.56 0.27 6.34
C ASP A 31 -0.94 0.55 6.29
N THR A 32 -1.32 1.83 6.33
CA THR A 32 -2.69 2.28 6.11
C THR A 32 -2.75 3.18 4.88
N VAL A 33 -3.61 2.83 3.93
CA VAL A 33 -3.89 3.67 2.76
C VAL A 33 -5.25 4.32 2.93
N ARG A 34 -5.31 5.64 2.77
CA ARG A 34 -6.55 6.40 2.72
C ARG A 34 -6.81 6.91 1.31
N ALA A 35 -7.99 6.62 0.80
CA ALA A 35 -8.43 7.05 -0.52
C ALA A 35 -9.74 7.84 -0.42
N ALA A 36 -9.90 8.82 -1.31
CA ALA A 36 -11.14 9.59 -1.45
C ALA A 36 -11.57 9.58 -2.92
N ARG A 37 -12.86 9.36 -3.16
CA ARG A 37 -13.42 9.44 -4.52
C ARG A 37 -13.48 10.90 -4.96
N VAL A 38 -13.06 11.14 -6.18
CA VAL A 38 -13.08 12.46 -6.81
C VAL A 38 -13.77 12.38 -8.17
N ASP A 39 -14.35 13.50 -8.63
CA ASP A 39 -15.11 13.52 -9.88
C ASP A 39 -14.24 13.56 -11.13
N ARG A 40 -12.93 13.83 -10.97
CA ARG A 40 -11.97 13.84 -12.06
C ARG A 40 -11.32 12.47 -12.29
N PRO A 41 -11.12 12.04 -13.56
CA PRO A 41 -10.43 10.79 -13.86
C PRO A 41 -9.00 10.75 -13.34
N GLY A 42 -8.51 9.52 -13.13
CA GLY A 42 -7.13 9.21 -12.74
C GLY A 42 -6.87 9.16 -11.23
N VAL A 43 -5.76 8.53 -10.86
CA VAL A 43 -5.29 8.41 -9.48
C VAL A 43 -4.23 9.48 -9.20
N ARG A 44 -4.24 10.03 -7.98
CA ARG A 44 -3.20 10.93 -7.49
C ARG A 44 -2.74 10.50 -6.11
N VAL A 45 -1.43 10.45 -5.91
CA VAL A 45 -0.83 10.32 -4.59
C VAL A 45 -0.71 11.72 -4.00
N VAL A 46 -1.52 12.02 -2.99
CA VAL A 46 -1.61 13.36 -2.40
C VAL A 46 -0.61 13.58 -1.26
N SER A 47 -0.22 12.51 -0.58
CA SER A 47 0.71 12.53 0.54
C SER A 47 1.25 11.12 0.78
N VAL A 48 2.47 11.04 1.29
CA VAL A 48 3.15 9.81 1.71
C VAL A 48 3.73 10.02 3.10
N SER A 49 3.94 8.93 3.84
CA SER A 49 4.54 8.97 5.19
C SER A 49 6.07 9.12 5.16
N ASP A 50 6.71 8.86 4.03
CA ASP A 50 8.16 8.86 3.86
C ASP A 50 8.56 9.42 2.49
N GLU A 51 9.58 10.26 2.44
CA GLU A 51 10.06 10.94 1.23
C GLU A 51 10.63 10.00 0.16
N ARG A 52 11.02 8.79 0.55
CA ARG A 52 11.51 7.75 -0.38
C ARG A 52 10.38 7.15 -1.21
N ILE A 53 9.12 7.33 -0.80
CA ILE A 53 7.95 6.83 -1.52
C ILE A 53 7.61 7.82 -2.64
N PRO A 54 7.65 7.40 -3.92
CA PRO A 54 7.38 8.29 -5.03
C PRO A 54 5.92 8.78 -5.02
N THR A 55 5.70 10.07 -5.30
CA THR A 55 4.35 10.64 -5.44
C THR A 55 3.85 10.67 -6.89
N ASP A 56 4.74 10.43 -7.86
CA ASP A 56 4.36 10.22 -9.26
C ASP A 56 3.48 8.95 -9.35
N PRO A 57 2.21 9.07 -9.78
CA PRO A 57 1.30 7.94 -9.82
C PRO A 57 1.76 6.81 -10.75
N LEU A 58 2.60 7.10 -11.76
CA LEU A 58 3.17 6.08 -12.65
C LEU A 58 4.36 5.33 -12.04
N ARG A 59 4.83 5.75 -10.86
CA ARG A 59 5.94 5.14 -10.13
C ARG A 59 5.55 4.67 -8.73
N ASN A 60 4.29 4.85 -8.34
CA ASN A 60 3.78 4.45 -7.03
C ASN A 60 2.85 3.25 -7.18
N THR A 61 3.22 2.11 -6.57
CA THR A 61 2.45 0.86 -6.63
C THR A 61 1.00 1.01 -6.13
N ALA A 62 0.72 1.89 -5.17
CA ALA A 62 -0.65 2.13 -4.70
C ALA A 62 -1.50 2.95 -5.69
N ALA A 63 -0.89 3.53 -6.72
CA ALA A 63 -1.56 4.31 -7.76
C ALA A 63 -1.48 3.69 -9.17
N LEU A 64 -0.63 2.66 -9.36
CA LEU A 64 -0.59 1.86 -10.57
C LEU A 64 -1.86 1.01 -10.64
N ALA A 65 -2.62 1.17 -11.73
CA ALA A 65 -3.82 0.43 -12.06
C ALA A 65 -3.66 -0.24 -13.43
#